data_AF-A0A8C7II51-F1
#
_entry.id   AF-A0A8C7II51-F1
#
_cell.length_a   1.000
_cell.length_b   1.000
_cell.length_c   1.000
_cell.angle_alpha   90.00
_cell.angle_beta   90.00
_cell.angle_gamma   90.00
#
_symmetry.space_group_name_H-M   'P 1'
#
loop_
_entity.id
_entity.type
_entity.pdbx_description
1 polymer ?
#
loop_
_entity_poly.entity_id
_entity_poly.type
_entity_poly.pdbx_seq_one_letter_code
_entity_poly.pdbx_strand_id
1 'polypeptide(L)'
;MCPQGMSRLWEGYSLLYVEGQEKAHNQDLGQSHTHTHTHTHTHTHIHIHIHIHIHIHIHTHTYTHTHTHRETYKSCREIIFISLPLNLSPLSSLSSLLSPPPLSSLLSLSPLSLSSLLSPLSSLLSPLSSPPGMAGSCLPRFSTVPFLYCTPNEICYYASRNDKSYWLSTTAPIPMMPVGEEAISQYISRCSVCEAMSQAVAVHSQDLTIPTCPAGWRSLWIGYSFLMHTAAGAEGGGQSLVSPGSCLEDFRATPFIECNGAKGTCHFFANKYSFWLTTVEPNREFNPPPMDTLKGGNQLSRVSRCQVCSKIL
;
A
#
# COMPACT_ATOMS: atom_id res chain seq x y z
N MET A 1 -2.89 20.84 7.66
CA MET A 1 -4.24 21.26 8.12
C MET A 1 -5.25 20.23 7.63
N CYS A 2 -6.32 19.99 8.39
CA CYS A 2 -7.37 19.05 7.97
C CYS A 2 -8.43 19.73 7.08
N PRO A 3 -8.96 19.05 6.05
CA PRO A 3 -10.09 19.54 5.27
C PRO A 3 -11.34 19.81 6.13
N GLN A 4 -12.23 20.65 5.63
CA GLN A 4 -13.43 21.07 6.36
C GLN A 4 -14.31 19.87 6.77
N GLY A 5 -14.70 19.83 8.04
CA GLY A 5 -15.53 18.76 8.60
C GLY A 5 -14.78 17.49 9.02
N MET A 6 -13.44 17.52 9.05
CA MET A 6 -12.61 16.42 9.58
C MET A 6 -11.94 16.83 10.90
N SER A 7 -11.98 15.94 11.90
CA SER A 7 -11.26 16.08 13.17
C SER A 7 -9.77 15.80 12.96
N ARG A 8 -8.90 16.67 13.49
CA ARG A 8 -7.46 16.42 13.49
C ARG A 8 -7.11 15.41 14.57
N LEU A 9 -6.45 14.32 14.19
CA LEU A 9 -5.95 13.29 15.11
C LEU A 9 -4.56 13.68 15.63
N TRP A 10 -3.59 13.93 14.73
CA TRP A 10 -2.26 14.42 15.11
C TRP A 10 -1.59 15.23 13.99
N GLU A 11 -0.44 15.83 14.33
CA GLU A 11 0.43 16.51 13.39
C GLU A 11 1.85 15.98 13.49
N GLY A 12 2.61 16.16 12.42
CA GLY A 12 3.96 15.64 12.34
C GLY A 12 4.75 16.22 11.18
N TYR A 13 5.69 15.42 10.71
CA TYR A 13 6.60 15.67 9.62
C TYR A 13 6.41 14.61 8.54
N SER A 14 6.46 15.05 7.29
CA SER A 14 6.15 14.23 6.11
C SER A 14 7.34 13.37 5.70
N LEU A 15 7.44 12.16 6.25
CA LEU A 15 8.43 11.16 5.87
C LEU A 15 8.05 10.54 4.52
N LEU A 16 9.00 10.51 3.59
CA LEU A 16 8.81 9.90 2.27
C LEU A 16 9.31 8.46 2.27
N TYR A 17 10.58 8.25 2.60
CA TYR A 17 11.18 6.92 2.71
C TYR A 17 12.46 6.95 3.55
N VAL A 18 12.95 5.77 3.91
CA VAL A 18 14.23 5.58 4.60
C VAL A 18 15.12 4.66 3.78
N GLU A 19 16.43 4.88 3.86
CA GLU A 19 17.44 4.04 3.22
C GLU A 19 18.37 3.51 4.33
N GLY A 20 18.29 2.21 4.56
CA GLY A 20 19.12 1.50 5.54
C GLY A 20 19.81 0.32 4.85
N GLN A 21 21.10 0.14 5.13
CA GLN A 21 21.92 -0.89 4.45
C GLN A 21 21.84 -0.83 2.91
N GLU A 22 21.84 0.38 2.33
CA GLU A 22 21.75 0.61 0.88
C GLU A 22 20.46 0.07 0.24
N LYS A 23 19.42 -0.18 1.03
CA LYS A 23 18.09 -0.57 0.53
C LYS A 23 17.06 0.48 0.91
N ALA A 24 16.27 0.92 -0.06
CA ALA A 24 15.13 1.79 0.20
C ALA A 24 13.95 1.02 0.80
N HIS A 25 13.31 1.62 1.79
CA HIS A 25 12.01 1.21 2.33
C HIS A 25 11.03 2.36 2.18
N ASN A 26 10.11 2.16 1.24
CA ASN A 26 9.16 3.17 0.80
C ASN A 26 7.84 3.09 1.58
N GLN A 27 7.19 4.24 1.72
CA GLN A 27 5.85 4.34 2.30
C GLN A 27 4.94 5.13 1.35
N ASP A 28 3.66 4.78 1.33
CA ASP A 28 2.68 5.56 0.57
C ASP A 28 2.21 6.77 1.41
N LEU A 29 2.32 7.98 0.86
CA LEU A 29 2.08 9.23 1.57
C LEU A 29 0.63 9.44 2.02
N GLY A 30 -0.33 8.70 1.45
CA GLY A 30 -1.77 8.90 1.70
C GLY A 30 -2.59 7.63 1.94
N GLN A 31 -1.99 6.48 2.17
CA GLN A 31 -2.73 5.22 2.17
C GLN A 31 -3.48 4.96 3.49
N SER A 32 -4.79 5.14 3.48
CA SER A 32 -5.68 4.63 4.52
C SER A 32 -5.95 3.14 4.28
N HIS A 33 -5.12 2.27 4.84
CA HIS A 33 -5.39 0.83 4.83
C HIS A 33 -6.40 0.44 5.91
N THR A 34 -7.58 -0.03 5.50
CA THR A 34 -8.36 -1.00 6.27
C THR A 34 -7.73 -2.37 6.05
N HIS A 35 -7.39 -3.05 7.15
CA HIS A 35 -6.71 -4.34 7.11
C HIS A 35 -7.67 -5.41 6.56
N THR A 36 -7.58 -5.73 5.27
CA THR A 36 -8.18 -6.95 4.72
C THR A 36 -7.16 -8.06 4.92
N HIS A 37 -7.43 -9.01 5.82
CA HIS A 37 -6.61 -10.20 5.97
C HIS A 37 -6.64 -11.01 4.67
N THR A 38 -5.58 -10.89 3.87
CA THR A 38 -5.34 -11.78 2.73
C THR A 38 -4.57 -13.00 3.26
N HIS A 39 -5.24 -14.14 3.40
CA HIS A 39 -4.57 -15.41 3.68
C HIS A 39 -3.76 -15.82 2.44
N THR A 40 -2.46 -15.56 2.44
CA THR A 40 -1.54 -16.10 1.43
C THR A 40 -1.21 -17.54 1.81
N HIS A 41 -1.76 -18.52 1.09
CA HIS A 41 -1.42 -19.92 1.28
C HIS A 41 -0.12 -20.22 0.50
N THR A 42 1.02 -20.16 1.18
CA THR A 42 2.33 -20.48 0.59
C THR A 42 2.50 -22.00 0.58
N HIS A 43 2.50 -22.63 -0.60
CA HIS A 43 2.79 -24.06 -0.73
C HIS A 43 4.31 -24.27 -0.77
N THR A 44 4.91 -24.66 0.35
CA THR A 44 6.34 -25.00 0.46
C THR A 44 6.58 -26.42 -0.09
N HIS A 45 7.22 -26.52 -1.25
CA HIS A 45 7.67 -27.81 -1.80
C HIS A 45 8.98 -28.22 -1.13
N ILE A 46 8.93 -29.20 -0.22
CA ILE A 46 10.12 -29.78 0.41
C ILE A 46 10.70 -30.83 -0.54
N HIS A 47 11.83 -30.53 -1.18
CA HIS A 47 12.54 -31.49 -2.04
C HIS A 47 13.52 -32.32 -1.18
N ILE A 48 13.16 -33.58 -0.89
CA ILE A 48 14.07 -34.56 -0.29
C ILE A 48 14.83 -35.24 -1.45
N HIS A 49 16.12 -34.96 -1.57
CA HIS A 49 16.95 -35.49 -2.66
C HIS A 49 17.41 -36.93 -2.32
N ILE A 50 16.63 -37.95 -2.72
CA ILE A 50 17.10 -39.34 -2.77
C ILE A 50 17.66 -39.57 -4.17
N HIS A 51 18.96 -39.89 -4.25
CA HIS A 51 19.66 -40.12 -5.52
C HIS A 51 19.24 -41.45 -6.15
N ILE A 52 18.12 -41.46 -6.88
CA ILE A 52 17.76 -42.54 -7.82
C ILE A 52 17.41 -41.90 -9.16
N HIS A 53 18.20 -42.28 -10.17
CA HIS A 53 18.13 -41.83 -11.55
C HIS A 53 16.82 -42.28 -12.20
N ILE A 54 16.07 -41.35 -12.83
CA ILE A 54 15.34 -41.46 -14.11
C ILE A 54 14.50 -40.17 -14.25
N HIS A 55 14.96 -39.23 -15.08
CA HIS A 55 14.20 -38.05 -15.47
C HIS A 55 13.49 -38.35 -16.79
N ILE A 56 12.17 -38.55 -16.78
CA ILE A 56 11.34 -38.53 -17.99
C ILE A 56 10.52 -37.25 -17.91
N HIS A 57 10.88 -36.26 -18.74
CA HIS A 57 10.12 -35.03 -18.88
C HIS A 57 8.99 -35.26 -19.89
N ILE A 58 7.73 -35.18 -19.46
CA ILE A 58 6.56 -35.12 -20.35
C ILE A 58 5.94 -33.74 -20.19
N HIS A 59 6.02 -32.92 -21.23
CA HIS A 59 5.35 -31.62 -21.28
C HIS A 59 3.97 -31.82 -21.91
N THR A 60 2.91 -31.76 -21.12
CA THR A 60 1.52 -31.71 -21.61
C THR A 60 1.04 -30.26 -21.56
N HIS A 61 0.94 -29.61 -22.72
CA HIS A 61 0.18 -28.37 -22.87
C HIS A 61 -1.29 -28.72 -23.03
N THR A 62 -2.12 -28.33 -22.06
CA THR A 62 -3.58 -28.37 -22.19
C THR A 62 -4.09 -26.94 -22.33
N TYR A 63 -4.52 -26.57 -23.53
CA TYR A 63 -5.26 -25.35 -23.81
C TYR A 63 -6.74 -25.62 -23.52
N THR A 64 -7.37 -24.80 -22.67
CA THR A 64 -8.82 -24.88 -22.48
C THR A 64 -9.46 -23.49 -22.39
N HIS A 65 -10.41 -23.32 -23.30
CA HIS A 65 -11.21 -22.15 -23.64
C HIS A 65 -12.05 -21.64 -22.45
N THR A 66 -11.99 -20.34 -22.14
CA THR A 66 -12.87 -19.72 -21.14
C THR A 66 -14.20 -19.35 -21.79
N HIS A 67 -15.30 -19.93 -21.31
CA HIS A 67 -16.67 -19.55 -21.69
C HIS A 67 -17.13 -18.39 -20.80
N THR A 68 -17.36 -17.22 -21.39
CA THR A 68 -17.98 -16.04 -20.76
C THR A 68 -19.43 -16.35 -20.37
N HIS A 69 -19.75 -16.30 -19.08
CA HIS A 69 -21.12 -16.12 -18.61
C HIS A 69 -21.29 -14.69 -18.08
N ARG A 70 -22.20 -13.95 -18.74
CA ARG A 70 -22.59 -12.57 -18.46
C ARG A 70 -23.86 -12.60 -17.62
N GLU A 71 -23.76 -12.47 -16.31
CA GLU A 71 -24.93 -12.22 -15.44
C GLU A 71 -24.97 -10.74 -15.10
N THR A 72 -25.89 -10.07 -15.79
CA THR A 72 -26.19 -8.65 -15.66
C THR A 72 -27.30 -8.51 -14.62
N TYR A 73 -27.01 -8.02 -13.42
CA TYR A 73 -28.07 -7.58 -12.51
C TYR A 73 -28.67 -6.27 -13.04
N LYS A 74 -29.75 -6.39 -13.82
CA LYS A 74 -30.69 -5.30 -14.10
C LYS A 74 -31.95 -5.52 -13.27
N SER A 75 -32.11 -4.68 -12.24
CA SER A 75 -33.41 -4.46 -11.62
C SER A 75 -34.14 -3.35 -12.39
N CYS A 76 -35.24 -3.70 -13.08
CA CYS A 76 -36.33 -2.79 -13.43
C CYS A 76 -37.55 -3.55 -13.95
N ARG A 77 -38.61 -3.53 -13.12
CA ARG A 77 -40.05 -3.40 -13.40
C ARG A 77 -40.80 -4.33 -14.39
N GLU A 78 -41.81 -4.99 -13.80
CA GLU A 78 -43.24 -5.08 -14.20
C GLU A 78 -43.80 -6.15 -15.18
N ILE A 79 -44.88 -6.80 -14.70
CA ILE A 79 -46.10 -7.33 -15.38
C ILE A 79 -46.38 -8.86 -15.36
N ILE A 80 -47.65 -9.14 -15.04
CA ILE A 80 -48.45 -10.32 -14.67
C ILE A 80 -48.77 -11.27 -15.84
N PHE A 81 -49.00 -12.58 -15.60
CA PHE A 81 -50.23 -13.36 -15.95
C PHE A 81 -50.16 -14.89 -15.62
N ILE A 82 -50.99 -15.29 -14.62
CA ILE A 82 -51.90 -16.46 -14.44
C ILE A 82 -51.67 -17.79 -15.22
N SER A 83 -51.54 -18.94 -14.49
CA SER A 83 -52.55 -20.05 -14.45
C SER A 83 -52.09 -21.33 -13.67
N LEU A 84 -52.97 -21.81 -12.78
CA LEU A 84 -53.01 -23.07 -11.97
C LEU A 84 -53.36 -24.32 -12.85
N PRO A 85 -53.59 -25.56 -12.32
CA PRO A 85 -53.02 -26.37 -11.19
C PRO A 85 -52.78 -27.87 -11.57
N LEU A 86 -52.62 -28.76 -10.55
CA LEU A 86 -52.95 -30.23 -10.44
C LEU A 86 -51.75 -31.20 -10.31
N ASN A 87 -51.57 -31.81 -9.11
CA ASN A 87 -52.02 -33.16 -8.65
C ASN A 87 -51.01 -34.28 -9.04
N LEU A 88 -50.76 -35.38 -8.31
CA LEU A 88 -51.29 -36.03 -7.12
C LEU A 88 -50.24 -37.09 -6.69
N SER A 89 -50.17 -37.42 -5.40
CA SER A 89 -49.50 -38.57 -4.76
C SER A 89 -50.09 -39.95 -5.21
N PRO A 90 -49.64 -41.18 -4.82
CA PRO A 90 -49.44 -41.60 -3.41
C PRO A 90 -48.43 -42.74 -3.04
N LEU A 91 -48.07 -42.72 -1.75
CA LEU A 91 -47.87 -43.74 -0.70
C LEU A 91 -47.40 -45.19 -1.01
N SER A 92 -46.52 -45.70 -0.13
CA SER A 92 -46.83 -46.70 0.94
C SER A 92 -45.55 -47.09 1.73
N SER A 93 -45.45 -46.71 3.02
CA SER A 93 -45.61 -47.55 4.25
C SER A 93 -44.34 -48.34 4.65
N LEU A 94 -43.84 -48.44 5.89
CA LEU A 94 -44.35 -48.11 7.24
C LEU A 94 -43.17 -48.16 8.27
N SER A 95 -43.15 -47.20 9.20
CA SER A 95 -42.74 -47.21 10.64
C SER A 95 -41.72 -48.23 11.20
N SER A 96 -40.60 -47.78 11.80
CA SER A 96 -40.38 -47.53 13.27
C SER A 96 -39.68 -48.71 13.99
N LEU A 97 -38.56 -48.55 14.73
CA LEU A 97 -38.52 -48.18 16.16
C LEU A 97 -37.08 -48.36 16.73
N LEU A 98 -36.78 -47.61 17.78
CA LEU A 98 -35.92 -47.91 18.96
C LEU A 98 -34.39 -47.64 18.96
N SER A 99 -34.00 -46.85 19.98
CA SER A 99 -32.70 -46.66 20.66
C SER A 99 -32.85 -47.09 22.14
N PRO A 100 -31.88 -47.01 23.10
CA PRO A 100 -30.40 -47.17 23.19
C PRO A 100 -30.02 -48.28 24.25
N PRO A 101 -28.79 -48.48 24.83
CA PRO A 101 -28.13 -47.64 25.88
C PRO A 101 -26.54 -47.75 25.92
N PRO A 102 -25.79 -47.26 26.97
CA PRO A 102 -24.37 -46.87 26.91
C PRO A 102 -23.33 -47.59 27.83
N LEU A 103 -22.07 -47.12 27.75
CA LEU A 103 -20.92 -47.09 28.71
C LEU A 103 -20.28 -48.38 29.32
N SER A 104 -18.94 -48.55 29.13
CA SER A 104 -17.87 -48.54 30.18
C SER A 104 -16.62 -49.42 29.90
N SER A 105 -15.43 -48.76 29.86
CA SER A 105 -14.07 -49.06 30.41
C SER A 105 -13.57 -50.51 30.62
N LEU A 106 -12.30 -50.92 30.35
CA LEU A 106 -11.04 -50.51 31.02
C LEU A 106 -9.75 -51.08 30.34
N LEU A 107 -8.70 -50.24 30.31
CA LEU A 107 -7.27 -50.46 30.67
C LEU A 107 -6.39 -51.57 30.02
N SER A 108 -5.30 -51.13 29.39
CA SER A 108 -3.92 -51.55 29.72
C SER A 108 -2.89 -50.47 29.35
N LEU A 109 -2.05 -50.06 30.32
CA LEU A 109 -0.93 -49.11 30.19
C LEU A 109 0.39 -49.86 29.93
N SER A 110 1.33 -49.38 29.10
CA SER A 110 2.52 -48.57 29.47
C SER A 110 3.61 -48.76 28.38
N PRO A 111 4.81 -48.11 28.39
CA PRO A 111 5.15 -46.70 28.67
C PRO A 111 6.04 -46.09 27.55
N LEU A 112 5.86 -44.82 27.15
CA LEU A 112 6.93 -44.06 26.47
C LEU A 112 6.93 -42.58 26.90
N SER A 113 7.96 -42.27 27.70
CA SER A 113 8.80 -41.07 27.65
C SER A 113 8.14 -39.70 27.41
N LEU A 114 7.86 -39.02 28.53
CA LEU A 114 8.39 -37.69 28.86
C LEU A 114 8.52 -36.68 27.70
N SER A 115 7.43 -36.02 27.32
CA SER A 115 7.48 -34.72 26.61
C SER A 115 6.16 -33.93 26.68
N SER A 116 5.43 -34.02 27.79
CA SER A 116 4.31 -33.10 28.08
C SER A 116 4.76 -32.04 29.09
N LEU A 117 5.59 -31.10 28.64
CA LEU A 117 5.86 -29.79 29.27
C LEU A 117 6.80 -29.05 28.31
N LEU A 118 6.28 -28.51 27.22
CA LEU A 118 6.76 -27.30 26.54
C LEU A 118 5.72 -26.98 25.46
N SER A 119 4.62 -26.37 25.92
CA SER A 119 3.78 -25.53 25.07
C SER A 119 4.69 -24.55 24.32
N PRO A 120 4.59 -24.43 22.98
CA PRO A 120 5.28 -23.36 22.31
C PRO A 120 4.52 -22.07 22.66
N LEU A 121 5.05 -21.35 23.65
CA LEU A 121 4.81 -19.93 23.85
C LEU A 121 5.40 -19.13 22.66
N SER A 122 4.99 -19.46 21.44
CA SER A 122 5.43 -18.81 20.21
C SER A 122 4.27 -18.27 19.37
N SER A 123 3.04 -18.33 19.88
CA SER A 123 1.88 -17.63 19.30
C SER A 123 1.67 -16.21 19.84
N LEU A 124 2.58 -15.68 20.66
CA LEU A 124 2.44 -14.36 21.31
C LEU A 124 3.45 -13.29 20.86
N LEU A 125 4.11 -13.49 19.72
CA LEU A 125 4.78 -12.40 19.02
C LEU A 125 4.32 -12.38 17.56
N SER A 126 3.02 -12.09 17.39
CA SER A 126 2.55 -11.49 16.15
C SER A 126 3.45 -10.28 15.85
N PRO A 127 3.96 -10.09 14.62
CA PRO A 127 4.61 -8.83 14.27
C PRO A 127 3.64 -7.73 14.65
N LEU A 128 4.13 -6.78 15.47
CA LEU A 128 3.47 -5.58 15.95
C LEU A 128 2.17 -5.33 15.17
N SER A 129 1.05 -5.66 15.81
CA SER A 129 -0.29 -5.38 15.33
C SER A 129 -0.33 -3.95 14.79
N SER A 130 -0.23 -3.81 13.47
CA SER A 130 -0.28 -2.51 12.82
C SER A 130 -1.70 -2.00 13.00
N PRO A 131 -1.92 -0.90 13.75
CA PRO A 131 -3.26 -0.40 13.98
C PRO A 131 -3.93 -0.05 12.65
N PRO A 132 -5.28 -0.14 12.57
CA PRO A 132 -6.01 0.19 11.36
C PRO A 132 -5.73 1.64 10.94
N GLY A 133 -5.27 1.82 9.69
CA GLY A 133 -4.95 3.11 9.06
C GLY A 133 -3.49 3.55 9.20
N MET A 134 -2.58 3.03 8.36
CA MET A 134 -1.20 3.54 8.34
C MET A 134 -1.12 4.93 7.70
N ALA A 135 -1.25 5.98 8.51
CA ALA A 135 -0.67 7.28 8.21
C ALA A 135 0.86 7.29 8.47
N GLY A 136 1.55 6.25 7.97
CA GLY A 136 2.97 5.97 8.25
C GLY A 136 3.93 7.03 7.69
N SER A 137 3.45 7.86 6.76
CA SER A 137 4.18 9.02 6.25
C SER A 137 4.19 10.21 7.20
N CYS A 138 3.31 10.27 8.21
CA CYS A 138 3.19 11.43 9.10
C CYS A 138 3.74 11.15 10.50
N LEU A 139 5.05 11.29 10.66
CA LEU A 139 5.74 11.03 11.92
C LEU A 139 5.58 12.20 12.90
N PRO A 140 5.15 11.98 14.16
CA PRO A 140 4.93 13.06 15.12
C PRO A 140 6.20 13.79 15.54
N ARG A 141 7.37 13.17 15.36
CA ARG A 141 8.68 13.72 15.72
C ARG A 141 9.64 13.58 14.53
N PHE A 142 10.37 14.65 14.26
CA PHE A 142 11.44 14.64 13.28
C PHE A 142 12.73 14.09 13.89
N SER A 143 13.46 13.31 13.11
CA SER A 143 14.83 12.89 13.36
C SER A 143 15.52 12.69 12.02
N THR A 144 16.80 13.07 11.90
CA THR A 144 17.59 12.77 10.68
C THR A 144 17.77 11.27 10.46
N VAL A 145 17.63 10.47 11.51
CA VAL A 145 17.57 9.00 11.46
C VAL A 145 16.50 8.49 12.44
N PRO A 146 15.26 8.25 11.98
CA PRO A 146 14.15 7.85 12.83
C PRO A 146 14.08 6.33 13.10
N PHE A 147 15.17 5.59 12.84
CA PHE A 147 15.22 4.14 12.97
C PHE A 147 16.57 3.67 13.51
N LEU A 148 16.61 2.41 13.92
CA LEU A 148 17.82 1.68 14.28
C LEU A 148 17.73 0.30 13.62
N TYR A 149 18.86 -0.36 13.45
CA TYR A 149 18.89 -1.74 12.97
C TYR A 149 19.62 -2.63 13.98
N CYS A 150 19.17 -3.88 14.08
CA CYS A 150 19.77 -4.87 14.96
C CYS A 150 20.29 -6.06 14.15
N THR A 151 21.33 -6.68 14.66
CA THR A 151 21.94 -7.89 14.09
C THR A 151 21.45 -9.13 14.82
N PRO A 152 21.57 -10.34 14.22
CA PRO A 152 21.21 -11.59 14.90
C PRO A 152 21.98 -11.85 16.20
N ASN A 153 23.11 -11.18 16.40
CA ASN A 153 23.92 -11.27 17.62
C ASN A 153 23.41 -10.35 18.75
N GLU A 154 22.16 -9.90 18.67
CA GLU A 154 21.52 -9.00 19.65
C GLU A 154 22.20 -7.63 19.81
N ILE A 155 23.05 -7.24 18.86
CA ILE A 155 23.67 -5.91 18.83
C ILE A 155 22.85 -5.00 17.93
N CYS A 156 22.40 -3.87 18.47
CA CYS A 156 21.69 -2.82 17.77
C CYS A 156 22.57 -1.59 17.54
N TYR A 157 22.41 -0.98 16.37
CA TYR A 157 23.15 0.19 15.94
C TYR A 157 22.20 1.34 15.65
N TYR A 158 22.49 2.49 16.23
CA TYR A 158 21.76 3.73 16.02
C TYR A 158 22.71 4.80 15.48
N ALA A 159 22.33 5.47 14.40
CA ALA A 159 23.10 6.55 13.77
C ALA A 159 24.59 6.22 13.49
N SER A 160 24.97 4.94 13.45
CA SER A 160 26.36 4.49 13.40
C SER A 160 26.87 4.28 11.98
N ARG A 161 25.98 4.27 10.98
CA ARG A 161 26.29 4.08 9.56
C ARG A 161 25.82 5.27 8.73
N ASN A 162 26.14 5.24 7.44
CA ASN A 162 25.70 6.21 6.44
C ASN A 162 24.22 6.01 6.05
N ASP A 163 23.37 5.73 7.03
CA ASP A 163 21.93 5.59 6.88
C ASP A 163 21.31 6.95 6.57
N LYS A 164 20.26 6.95 5.73
CA LYS A 164 19.62 8.19 5.26
C LYS A 164 18.12 8.14 5.49
N SER A 165 17.55 9.32 5.68
CA SER A 165 16.10 9.51 5.65
C SER A 165 15.74 10.60 4.64
N TYR A 166 14.58 10.46 4.03
CA TYR A 166 14.10 11.38 3.01
C TYR A 166 12.73 11.90 3.40
N TRP A 167 12.59 13.22 3.36
CA TRP A 167 11.41 13.92 3.84
C TRP A 167 10.88 14.83 2.74
N LEU A 168 9.56 15.00 2.64
CA LEU A 168 9.02 16.05 1.78
C LEU A 168 9.52 17.41 2.26
N SER A 169 9.77 18.31 1.32
CA SER A 169 10.42 19.59 1.58
C SER A 169 9.48 20.79 1.42
N THR A 170 9.74 21.85 2.17
CA THR A 170 9.03 23.14 2.08
C THR A 170 9.55 23.98 0.91
N THR A 171 8.81 25.03 0.54
CA THR A 171 9.16 26.00 -0.51
C THR A 171 10.40 26.86 -0.21
N ALA A 172 11.11 26.62 0.89
CA ALA A 172 12.36 27.30 1.21
C ALA A 172 13.40 27.16 0.07
N PRO A 173 14.22 28.20 -0.18
CA PRO A 173 15.23 28.18 -1.22
C PRO A 173 16.33 27.16 -0.90
N ILE A 174 16.78 26.43 -1.93
CA ILE A 174 17.80 25.39 -1.80
C ILE A 174 19.07 26.00 -1.18
N PRO A 175 19.54 25.51 -0.02
CA PRO A 175 20.73 26.03 0.62
C PRO A 175 21.97 25.64 -0.20
N MET A 176 23.01 26.50 -0.17
CA MET A 176 24.27 26.24 -0.85
C MET A 176 25.13 25.17 -0.17
N MET A 177 24.84 24.86 1.11
CA MET A 177 25.58 23.92 1.94
C MET A 177 24.62 23.07 2.77
N PRO A 178 25.03 21.86 3.22
CA PRO A 178 24.23 21.04 4.12
C PRO A 178 23.81 21.81 5.38
N VAL A 179 22.53 21.73 5.72
CA VAL A 179 21.96 22.40 6.90
C VAL A 179 21.88 21.43 8.07
N GLY A 180 22.22 21.91 9.27
CA GLY A 180 22.18 21.14 10.51
C GLY A 180 21.20 21.71 11.53
N GLU A 181 20.94 20.93 12.57
CA GLU A 181 20.26 21.38 13.81
C GLU A 181 18.90 22.07 13.56
N GLU A 182 18.65 23.22 14.20
CA GLU A 182 17.37 23.93 14.13
C GLU A 182 17.07 24.48 12.72
N ALA A 183 18.12 24.78 11.94
CA ALA A 183 17.96 25.29 10.58
C ALA A 183 17.34 24.25 9.61
N ILE A 184 17.33 22.96 9.97
CA ILE A 184 16.64 21.92 9.20
C ILE A 184 15.12 22.16 9.21
N SER A 185 14.56 22.67 10.31
CA SER A 185 13.12 22.78 10.51
C SER A 185 12.40 23.58 9.41
N GLN A 186 13.06 24.60 8.84
CA GLN A 186 12.51 25.41 7.76
C GLN A 186 12.34 24.64 6.45
N TYR A 187 13.03 23.51 6.28
CA TYR A 187 13.06 22.71 5.05
C TYR A 187 12.16 21.49 5.10
N ILE A 188 11.72 21.02 6.27
CA ILE A 188 10.92 19.80 6.42
C ILE A 188 9.44 20.11 6.36
N SER A 189 8.73 19.46 5.43
CA SER A 189 7.29 19.59 5.29
C SER A 189 6.55 19.01 6.51
N ARG A 190 5.42 19.65 6.84
CA ARG A 190 4.53 19.24 7.94
C ARG A 190 3.34 18.48 7.37
N CYS A 191 2.80 17.58 8.19
CA CYS A 191 1.61 16.80 7.85
C CYS A 191 0.59 16.87 8.99
N SER A 192 -0.68 16.65 8.66
CA SER A 192 -1.77 16.48 9.61
C SER A 192 -2.52 15.20 9.26
N VAL A 193 -2.81 14.37 10.24
CA VAL A 193 -3.65 13.19 10.06
C VAL A 193 -5.04 13.50 10.60
N CYS A 194 -6.03 13.19 9.78
CA CYS A 194 -7.41 13.63 9.96
C CYS A 194 -8.34 12.43 9.93
N GLU A 195 -9.33 12.44 10.82
CA GLU A 195 -10.41 11.48 10.82
C GLU A 195 -11.40 11.83 9.71
N ALA A 196 -11.58 10.90 8.78
CA ALA A 196 -12.46 11.06 7.63
C ALA A 196 -13.59 10.04 7.68
N MET A 197 -14.81 10.48 7.35
CA MET A 197 -15.99 9.61 7.30
C MET A 197 -15.95 8.60 6.15
N SER A 198 -15.15 8.86 5.11
CA SER A 198 -15.00 8.01 3.93
C SER A 198 -13.55 8.05 3.42
N GLN A 199 -13.13 6.99 2.75
CA GLN A 199 -11.81 6.94 2.12
C GLN A 199 -11.63 8.02 1.04
N ALA A 200 -10.47 8.66 1.05
CA ALA A 200 -10.05 9.60 0.01
C ALA A 200 -9.28 8.87 -1.09
N VAL A 201 -9.49 9.27 -2.34
CA VAL A 201 -8.82 8.72 -3.53
C VAL A 201 -8.33 9.84 -4.43
N ALA A 202 -7.20 9.63 -5.10
CA ALA A 202 -6.71 10.53 -6.15
C ALA A 202 -7.27 10.13 -7.52
N VAL A 203 -7.61 11.13 -8.33
CA VAL A 203 -7.97 11.00 -9.74
C VAL A 203 -7.00 11.84 -10.55
N HIS A 204 -6.47 11.30 -11.65
CA HIS A 204 -5.46 11.93 -12.51
C HIS A 204 -6.03 12.14 -13.91
N SER A 205 -5.84 13.31 -14.50
CA SER A 205 -6.40 13.61 -15.84
C SER A 205 -5.50 13.15 -16.99
N GLN A 206 -4.18 13.06 -16.76
CA GLN A 206 -3.19 12.99 -17.85
C GLN A 206 -3.37 14.14 -18.85
N ASP A 207 -3.79 15.30 -18.35
CA ASP A 207 -4.05 16.52 -19.10
C ASP A 207 -3.74 17.76 -18.22
N LEU A 208 -3.74 18.95 -18.82
CA LEU A 208 -3.62 20.23 -18.12
C LEU A 208 -4.93 20.62 -17.40
N THR A 209 -6.04 20.01 -17.79
CA THR A 209 -7.34 20.20 -17.11
C THR A 209 -7.38 19.41 -15.80
N ILE A 210 -8.02 20.01 -14.79
CA ILE A 210 -8.20 19.37 -13.48
C ILE A 210 -9.33 18.33 -13.62
N PRO A 211 -9.09 17.05 -13.24
CA PRO A 211 -10.12 16.01 -13.38
C PRO A 211 -11.25 16.22 -12.37
N THR A 212 -12.49 16.06 -12.81
CA THR A 212 -13.67 16.18 -11.94
C THR A 212 -13.81 14.96 -11.03
N CYS A 213 -14.15 15.17 -9.75
CA CYS A 213 -14.50 14.07 -8.85
C CYS A 213 -15.71 13.26 -9.39
N PRO A 214 -15.77 11.94 -9.11
CA PRO A 214 -16.91 11.12 -9.49
C PRO A 214 -18.23 11.60 -8.88
N ALA A 215 -19.36 11.25 -9.49
CA ALA A 215 -20.68 11.62 -8.98
C ALA A 215 -20.89 11.11 -7.54
N GLY A 216 -21.35 12.00 -6.65
CA GLY A 216 -21.50 11.69 -5.21
C GLY A 216 -20.23 11.82 -4.37
N TRP A 217 -19.16 12.40 -4.93
CA TRP A 217 -17.92 12.70 -4.22
C TRP A 217 -17.70 14.21 -4.13
N ARG A 218 -17.03 14.63 -3.06
CA ARG A 218 -16.59 16.01 -2.86
C ARG A 218 -15.07 16.12 -3.06
N SER A 219 -14.63 17.28 -3.53
CA SER A 219 -13.22 17.63 -3.61
C SER A 219 -12.63 17.87 -2.23
N LEU A 220 -11.40 17.40 -2.00
CA LEU A 220 -10.59 17.77 -0.84
C LEU A 220 -9.51 18.78 -1.24
N TRP A 221 -8.71 18.46 -2.26
CA TRP A 221 -7.70 19.36 -2.84
C TRP A 221 -7.39 19.00 -4.29
N ILE A 222 -6.69 19.90 -4.98
CA ILE A 222 -6.18 19.73 -6.34
C ILE A 222 -4.66 19.74 -6.32
N GLY A 223 -4.02 19.17 -7.34
CA GLY A 223 -2.57 19.13 -7.39
C GLY A 223 -1.99 18.67 -8.71
N TYR A 224 -0.81 18.08 -8.61
CA TYR A 224 -0.03 17.52 -9.70
C TYR A 224 0.28 16.04 -9.44
N SER A 225 0.27 15.27 -10.53
CA SER A 225 0.36 13.82 -10.51
C SER A 225 1.79 13.34 -10.26
N PHE A 226 2.15 13.13 -8.99
CA PHE A 226 3.44 12.61 -8.55
C PHE A 226 3.46 11.07 -8.59
N LEU A 227 4.38 10.52 -9.39
CA LEU A 227 4.43 9.08 -9.65
C LEU A 227 5.52 8.39 -8.81
N MET A 228 6.76 8.85 -8.91
CA MET A 228 7.91 8.20 -8.27
C MET A 228 9.08 9.16 -8.08
N HIS A 229 10.09 8.70 -7.36
CA HIS A 229 11.33 9.44 -7.09
C HIS A 229 12.51 8.49 -6.99
N THR A 230 13.70 9.03 -7.24
CA THR A 230 14.98 8.34 -7.03
C THR A 230 16.00 9.30 -6.44
N ALA A 231 16.97 8.77 -5.69
CA ALA A 231 18.06 9.53 -5.10
C ALA A 231 19.39 8.75 -5.17
N ALA A 232 20.15 8.76 -4.07
CA ALA A 232 21.44 8.09 -3.98
C ALA A 232 21.34 6.60 -4.37
N GLY A 233 22.29 6.14 -5.20
CA GLY A 233 22.35 4.74 -5.62
C GLY A 233 21.25 4.29 -6.60
N ALA A 234 20.47 5.22 -7.17
CA ALA A 234 19.24 4.93 -7.93
C ALA A 234 18.14 4.24 -7.10
N GLU A 235 18.31 4.21 -5.78
CA GLU A 235 17.29 3.79 -4.83
C GLU A 235 16.21 4.87 -4.73
N GLY A 236 14.98 4.43 -4.45
CA GLY A 236 13.82 5.30 -4.34
C GLY A 236 12.53 4.49 -4.31
N GLY A 237 11.44 5.15 -4.68
CA GLY A 237 10.11 4.57 -4.56
C GLY A 237 9.07 5.25 -5.43
N GLY A 238 7.87 4.71 -5.40
CA GLY A 238 6.71 5.23 -6.10
C GLY A 238 5.51 5.38 -5.17
N GLN A 239 4.54 6.18 -5.61
CA GLN A 239 3.24 6.28 -4.98
C GLN A 239 2.22 5.42 -5.74
N SER A 240 1.22 4.93 -5.03
CA SER A 240 0.04 4.39 -5.67
C SER A 240 -0.78 5.53 -6.28
N LEU A 241 -1.13 5.45 -7.56
CA LEU A 241 -1.91 6.50 -8.25
C LEU A 241 -3.36 6.62 -7.73
N VAL A 242 -3.86 5.66 -6.95
CA VAL A 242 -5.16 5.82 -6.26
C VAL A 242 -5.00 6.53 -4.91
N SER A 243 -3.79 6.52 -4.35
CA SER A 243 -3.51 7.13 -3.06
C SER A 243 -3.49 8.66 -3.18
N PRO A 244 -4.09 9.40 -2.23
CA PRO A 244 -3.95 10.85 -2.12
C PRO A 244 -2.49 11.35 -2.18
N GLY A 245 -1.53 10.52 -1.75
CA GLY A 245 -0.10 10.81 -1.77
C GLY A 245 0.50 11.03 -3.16
N SER A 246 -0.14 10.50 -4.21
CA SER A 246 0.25 10.73 -5.60
C SER A 246 -0.22 12.08 -6.15
N CYS A 247 -0.96 12.87 -5.36
CA CYS A 247 -1.51 14.17 -5.77
C CYS A 247 -1.00 15.30 -4.87
N LEU A 248 0.21 15.80 -5.17
CA LEU A 248 0.84 16.89 -4.42
C LEU A 248 0.26 18.24 -4.85
N GLU A 249 -0.17 19.06 -3.88
CA GLU A 249 -0.78 20.37 -4.14
C GLU A 249 0.12 21.29 -4.97
N ASP A 250 1.42 21.28 -4.66
CA ASP A 250 2.43 22.10 -5.32
C ASP A 250 3.40 21.26 -6.14
N PHE A 251 3.59 21.62 -7.41
CA PHE A 251 4.62 21.03 -8.26
C PHE A 251 6.01 21.55 -7.86
N ARG A 252 6.97 20.63 -7.70
CA ARG A 252 8.38 20.98 -7.49
C ARG A 252 9.28 19.98 -8.18
N ALA A 253 10.33 20.46 -8.85
CA ALA A 253 11.30 19.59 -9.50
C ALA A 253 12.04 18.66 -8.49
N THR A 254 12.24 19.13 -7.26
CA THR A 254 12.85 18.38 -6.16
C THR A 254 11.97 18.49 -4.90
N PRO A 255 10.89 17.69 -4.81
CA PRO A 255 9.91 17.84 -3.73
C PRO A 255 10.40 17.30 -2.38
N PHE A 256 11.59 16.70 -2.29
CA PHE A 256 12.10 16.05 -1.10
C PHE A 256 13.56 16.40 -0.79
N ILE A 257 13.90 16.41 0.50
CA ILE A 257 15.24 16.64 1.05
C ILE A 257 15.80 15.33 1.63
N GLU A 258 17.12 15.18 1.58
CA GLU A 258 17.85 14.00 2.08
C GLU A 258 18.55 14.41 3.36
N CYS A 259 18.39 13.60 4.40
CA CYS A 259 19.01 13.80 5.69
C CYS A 259 19.97 12.63 5.97
N ASN A 260 21.21 12.97 6.29
CA ASN A 260 22.23 12.02 6.68
C ASN A 260 22.15 11.79 8.20
N GLY A 261 21.91 10.54 8.61
CA GLY A 261 21.73 10.18 10.00
C GLY A 261 22.95 10.47 10.86
N ALA A 262 24.12 9.97 10.45
CA ALA A 262 25.37 10.08 11.21
C ALA A 262 25.87 11.52 11.34
N LYS A 263 25.65 12.35 10.31
CA LYS A 263 26.08 13.76 10.32
C LYS A 263 25.06 14.71 10.94
N GLY A 264 23.80 14.30 11.08
CA GLY A 264 22.73 15.17 11.56
C GLY A 264 22.44 16.35 10.62
N THR A 265 22.74 16.22 9.32
CA THR A 265 22.59 17.29 8.33
C THR A 265 21.68 16.87 7.18
N CYS A 266 20.95 17.82 6.60
CA CYS A 266 20.11 17.62 5.42
C CYS A 266 20.53 18.49 4.24
N HIS A 267 20.35 17.99 3.00
CA HIS A 267 20.73 18.71 1.80
C HIS A 267 19.96 18.23 0.54
N PHE A 268 20.01 19.04 -0.52
CA PHE A 268 19.52 18.70 -1.86
C PHE A 268 20.68 18.36 -2.78
N PHE A 269 20.81 17.08 -3.12
CA PHE A 269 21.84 16.60 -4.03
C PHE A 269 21.33 16.56 -5.47
N ALA A 270 22.24 16.72 -6.43
CA ALA A 270 21.91 16.80 -7.86
C ALA A 270 21.43 15.47 -8.47
N ASN A 271 21.69 14.35 -7.80
CA ASN A 271 21.28 13.00 -8.21
C ASN A 271 19.82 12.66 -7.83
N LYS A 272 19.04 13.63 -7.37
CA LYS A 272 17.64 13.44 -7.03
C LYS A 272 16.75 13.70 -8.24
N TYR A 273 15.91 12.72 -8.56
CA TYR A 273 14.92 12.85 -9.61
C TYR A 273 13.51 12.66 -9.04
N SER A 274 12.58 13.45 -9.58
CA SER A 274 11.15 13.28 -9.35
C SER A 274 10.48 13.00 -10.69
N PHE A 275 9.51 12.11 -10.68
CA PHE A 275 8.80 11.65 -11.87
C PHE A 275 7.32 11.92 -11.69
N TRP A 276 6.72 12.46 -12.73
CA TRP A 276 5.35 12.95 -12.74
C TRP A 276 4.62 12.36 -13.93
N LEU A 277 3.31 12.12 -13.82
CA LEU A 277 2.52 11.76 -14.99
C LEU A 277 2.52 12.92 -15.99
N THR A 278 2.62 12.59 -17.27
CA THR A 278 2.62 13.58 -18.35
C THR A 278 1.22 13.84 -18.87
N THR A 279 1.09 14.94 -19.60
CA THR A 279 -0.09 15.22 -20.42
C THR A 279 -0.02 14.43 -21.73
N VAL A 280 -1.12 13.77 -22.13
CA VAL A 280 -1.19 12.95 -23.35
C VAL A 280 -2.36 13.43 -24.21
N GLU A 281 -2.08 13.76 -25.47
CA GLU A 281 -3.13 14.06 -26.44
C GLU A 281 -3.84 12.75 -26.86
N PRO A 282 -5.19 12.67 -26.81
CA PRO A 282 -5.92 11.44 -27.12
C PRO A 282 -5.60 10.84 -28.50
N ASN A 283 -5.35 11.71 -29.49
CA ASN A 283 -5.02 11.28 -30.85
C ASN A 283 -3.58 10.73 -31.00
N ARG A 284 -2.75 10.79 -29.95
CA ARG A 284 -1.34 10.38 -29.97
C ARG A 284 -0.98 9.34 -28.90
N GLU A 285 -1.95 8.75 -28.21
CA GLU A 285 -1.73 7.77 -27.12
C GLU A 285 -0.81 6.60 -27.52
N PHE A 286 -0.94 6.12 -28.77
CA PHE A 286 -0.17 4.99 -29.30
C PHE A 286 1.02 5.39 -30.16
N ASN A 287 1.28 6.70 -30.30
CA ASN A 287 2.39 7.21 -31.08
C ASN A 287 3.64 7.38 -30.20
N PRO A 288 4.85 7.22 -30.77
CA PRO A 288 6.07 7.55 -30.05
C PRO A 288 6.03 9.01 -29.54
N PRO A 289 6.32 9.24 -28.25
CA PRO A 289 6.31 10.58 -27.69
C PRO A 289 7.45 11.41 -28.28
N PRO A 290 7.23 12.70 -28.61
CA PRO A 290 8.32 13.58 -29.02
C PRO A 290 9.29 13.82 -27.85
N MET A 291 10.59 13.78 -28.13
CA MET A 291 11.61 14.16 -27.15
C MET A 291 11.56 15.66 -26.89
N ASP A 292 11.58 16.04 -25.62
CA ASP A 292 11.48 17.44 -25.21
C ASP A 292 12.32 17.69 -23.95
N THR A 293 12.83 18.90 -23.77
CA THR A 293 13.60 19.30 -22.58
C THR A 293 13.04 20.61 -22.03
N LEU A 294 12.30 20.51 -20.94
CA LEU A 294 11.59 21.64 -20.33
C LEU A 294 12.51 22.37 -19.34
N LYS A 295 12.64 23.69 -19.50
CA LYS A 295 13.41 24.59 -18.62
C LYS A 295 12.49 25.44 -17.75
N GLY A 296 13.06 26.06 -16.72
CA GLY A 296 12.39 26.88 -15.70
C GLY A 296 11.23 27.72 -16.19
N GLY A 297 10.02 27.47 -15.66
CA GLY A 297 8.77 28.16 -16.00
C GLY A 297 7.84 27.35 -16.91
N ASN A 298 8.40 26.53 -17.82
CA ASN A 298 7.62 25.75 -18.79
C ASN A 298 7.37 24.31 -18.36
N GLN A 299 7.86 23.88 -17.18
CA GLN A 299 7.70 22.48 -16.77
C GLN A 299 6.23 22.09 -16.61
N LEU A 300 5.39 23.01 -16.12
CA LEU A 300 3.97 22.75 -15.87
C LEU A 300 3.17 22.45 -17.14
N SER A 301 3.67 22.81 -18.33
CA SER A 301 2.96 22.59 -19.59
C SER A 301 2.83 21.12 -19.99
N ARG A 302 3.57 20.22 -19.33
CA ARG A 302 3.48 18.77 -19.57
C ARG A 302 3.19 17.95 -18.32
N VAL A 303 2.93 18.57 -17.17
CA VAL A 303 2.66 17.85 -15.92
C VAL A 303 1.15 17.66 -15.77
N SER A 304 0.74 16.40 -15.66
CA SER A 304 -0.65 15.99 -15.44
C SER A 304 -1.21 16.56 -14.14
N ARG A 305 -2.48 16.94 -14.17
CA ARG A 305 -3.23 17.39 -13.00
C ARG A 305 -3.93 16.24 -12.30
N CYS A 306 -4.22 16.46 -11.03
CA CYS A 306 -4.97 15.52 -10.22
C CYS A 306 -5.89 16.25 -9.24
N GLN A 307 -6.86 15.50 -8.73
CA GLN A 307 -7.79 15.95 -7.71
C GLN A 307 -8.03 14.82 -6.71
N VAL A 308 -7.96 15.13 -5.42
CA VAL A 308 -8.28 14.18 -4.35
C VAL A 308 -9.72 14.36 -3.93
N CYS A 309 -10.45 13.25 -3.89
CA CYS A 309 -11.88 13.20 -3.68
C CYS A 309 -12.23 12.29 -2.51
N SER A 310 -13.29 12.62 -1.77
CA SER A 310 -13.89 11.74 -0.76
C SER A 310 -15.39 11.58 -1.02
N LYS A 311 -15.94 10.39 -0.76
CA LYS A 311 -17.38 10.14 -0.94
C LYS A 311 -18.21 10.98 0.03
N ILE A 312 -19.33 11.52 -0.46
CA ILE A 312 -20.32 12.17 0.40
C ILE A 312 -21.21 11.06 0.98
N LEU A 313 -21.28 10.98 2.30
CA LEU A 313 -22.15 10.06 3.04
C LEU A 313 -23.39 10.80 3.53
#